data_AF-A0A2I0NWV5-F1
#
_entry.id   AF-A0A2I0NWV5-F1
#
_cell.length_a   1.000
_cell.length_b   1.000
_cell.length_c   1.000
_cell.angle_alpha   90.00
_cell.angle_beta   90.00
_cell.angle_gamma   90.00
#
_symmetry.space_group_name_H-M   'P 1'
#
loop_
_entity.id
_entity.type
_entity.pdbx_description
1 polymer ?
#
loop_
_entity_poly.entity_id
_entity_poly.type
_entity_poly.pdbx_seq_one_letter_code
_entity_poly.pdbx_strand_id
1 'polypeptide(L)'
;MGSKKEQIGRNCPFCGAVVTYDEYFCRACHKRIFDQNQLDAPSTLAPEMYVVGLRKLYLSVLLGLAGVGLAQFYNGDTLKGLAFLCAFLFVSFGDFGGAPFHTILFFGIWIAAMGEGIFSAWRINTFQRTCSGKSYWFWAELCFLALIVLLHLATGIPEMAYLGKFFPVVHVWMLR
;
A
#
# COMPACT_ATOMS: atom_id res chain seq x y z
N MET A 1 10.35 21.44 22.65
CA MET A 1 10.74 20.05 22.32
C MET A 1 9.74 19.11 22.97
N GLY A 2 8.64 18.78 22.26
CA GLY A 2 7.60 17.90 22.78
C GLY A 2 7.97 16.44 22.53
N SER A 3 8.26 15.70 23.59
CA SER A 3 8.46 14.25 23.55
C SER A 3 7.19 13.59 23.00
N LYS A 4 7.22 13.09 21.75
CA LYS A 4 6.18 12.22 21.17
C LYS A 4 6.07 10.98 22.04
N LYS A 5 5.07 10.93 22.94
CA LYS A 5 4.77 9.74 23.74
C LYS A 5 3.80 8.87 22.95
N GLU A 6 4.32 7.75 22.51
CA GLU A 6 3.66 6.72 21.71
C GLU A 6 2.54 6.08 22.56
N GLN A 7 1.28 6.21 22.13
CA GLN A 7 0.18 5.46 22.74
C GLN A 7 0.26 4.01 22.27
N ILE A 8 0.72 3.14 23.16
CA ILE A 8 0.79 1.70 22.91
C ILE A 8 -0.65 1.16 22.94
N GLY A 9 -1.23 0.92 21.77
CA GLY A 9 -2.50 0.22 21.64
C GLY A 9 -2.39 -1.21 22.18
N ARG A 10 -3.44 -1.71 22.83
CA ARG A 10 -3.42 -3.04 23.46
C ARG A 10 -3.93 -4.10 22.49
N ASN A 11 -3.35 -5.30 22.53
CA ASN A 11 -3.83 -6.38 21.67
C ASN A 11 -5.07 -7.05 22.28
N CYS A 12 -6.08 -7.28 21.45
CA CYS A 12 -7.26 -8.04 21.81
C CYS A 12 -6.87 -9.46 22.23
N PRO A 13 -7.26 -9.95 23.43
CA PRO A 13 -6.89 -11.29 23.89
C PRO A 13 -7.50 -12.41 23.04
N PHE A 14 -8.52 -12.10 22.22
CA PHE A 14 -9.20 -13.09 21.38
C PHE A 14 -8.63 -13.20 19.96
N CYS A 15 -8.08 -12.12 19.40
CA CYS A 15 -7.66 -12.10 17.99
C CYS A 15 -6.35 -11.35 17.71
N GLY A 16 -5.73 -10.75 18.72
CA GLY A 16 -4.47 -10.01 18.59
C GLY A 16 -4.57 -8.64 17.90
N ALA A 17 -5.76 -8.22 17.45
CA ALA A 17 -5.96 -6.89 16.84
C ALA A 17 -5.78 -5.77 17.89
N VAL A 18 -5.30 -4.60 17.47
CA VAL A 18 -5.09 -3.47 18.38
C VAL A 18 -6.43 -2.82 18.73
N VAL A 19 -6.69 -2.68 20.03
CA VAL A 19 -7.90 -2.06 20.61
C VAL A 19 -7.47 -0.87 21.46
N THR A 20 -8.28 0.19 21.46
CA THR A 20 -8.02 1.37 22.29
C THR A 20 -8.64 1.28 23.67
N TYR A 21 -8.10 2.07 24.59
CA TYR A 21 -8.37 2.01 26.04
C TYR A 21 -9.86 2.16 26.40
N ASP A 22 -10.60 2.82 25.52
CA ASP A 22 -12.00 3.23 25.63
C ASP A 22 -12.97 2.27 24.93
N GLU A 23 -12.48 1.25 24.22
CA GLU A 23 -13.33 0.29 23.50
C GLU A 23 -13.56 -1.00 24.29
N TYR A 24 -14.79 -1.17 24.80
CA TYR A 24 -15.26 -2.44 25.38
C TYR A 24 -15.54 -3.54 24.34
N PHE A 25 -15.21 -3.29 23.08
CA PHE A 25 -15.58 -4.13 21.96
C PHE A 25 -14.44 -4.14 20.94
N CYS A 26 -13.93 -5.32 20.62
CA CYS A 26 -12.96 -5.43 19.55
C CYS A 26 -13.66 -5.34 18.19
N ARG A 27 -13.40 -4.27 17.43
CA ARG A 27 -13.97 -4.06 16.09
C ARG A 27 -13.60 -5.15 15.07
N ALA A 28 -12.51 -5.88 15.31
CA ALA A 28 -12.05 -6.93 14.40
C ALA A 28 -12.78 -8.26 14.61
N CYS A 29 -12.92 -8.72 15.87
CA CYS A 29 -13.55 -10.01 16.17
C CYS A 29 -14.97 -9.91 16.73
N HIS A 30 -15.47 -8.68 16.88
CA HIS A 30 -16.79 -8.36 17.42
C HIS A 30 -17.06 -8.96 18.80
N LYS A 31 -16.01 -9.30 19.56
CA LYS A 31 -16.12 -9.79 20.92
C LYS A 31 -16.06 -8.64 21.90
N ARG A 32 -16.93 -8.70 22.89
CA ARG A 32 -16.93 -7.78 24.03
C ARG A 32 -15.80 -8.15 24.98
N ILE A 33 -15.07 -7.15 25.44
CA ILE A 33 -14.01 -7.30 26.43
C ILE A 33 -14.64 -6.97 27.79
N PHE A 34 -14.85 -8.00 28.60
CA PHE A 34 -15.60 -7.88 29.87
C PHE A 34 -14.73 -7.44 31.04
N ASP A 35 -13.41 -7.61 30.94
CA ASP A 35 -12.48 -7.30 32.02
C ASP A 35 -11.40 -6.33 31.53
N GLN A 36 -11.56 -5.05 31.87
CA GLN A 36 -10.56 -4.01 31.61
C GLN A 36 -9.30 -4.19 32.47
N ASN A 37 -9.36 -4.97 33.55
CA ASN A 37 -8.21 -5.27 34.41
C ASN A 37 -7.39 -6.47 33.91
N GLN A 38 -7.91 -7.27 32.97
CA GLN A 38 -7.12 -8.24 32.19
C GLN A 38 -6.36 -7.60 31.02
N LEU A 39 -6.58 -6.31 30.77
CA LEU A 39 -5.82 -5.50 29.83
C LEU A 39 -4.77 -4.73 30.63
N ASP A 40 -3.51 -5.13 30.55
CA ASP A 40 -2.42 -4.59 31.39
C ASP A 40 -2.26 -3.05 31.27
N ALA A 41 -2.28 -2.41 32.45
CA ALA A 41 -1.81 -1.06 32.85
C ALA A 41 -2.77 0.17 32.78
N PRO A 42 -3.15 0.79 33.92
CA PRO A 42 -3.90 2.04 33.92
C PRO A 42 -3.06 3.17 33.31
N SER A 43 -3.50 3.75 32.20
CA SER A 43 -2.84 4.91 31.60
C SER A 43 -3.48 6.18 32.14
N THR A 44 -2.68 7.07 32.74
CA THR A 44 -3.09 8.40 33.23
C THR A 44 -3.18 9.45 32.12
N LEU A 45 -3.14 9.03 30.86
CA LEU A 45 -3.08 9.90 29.70
C LEU A 45 -4.48 10.06 29.07
N ALA A 46 -4.85 11.30 28.76
CA ALA A 46 -6.09 11.60 28.05
C ALA A 46 -6.14 10.84 26.70
N PRO A 47 -7.30 10.28 26.31
CA PRO A 47 -7.41 9.51 25.08
C PRO A 47 -7.10 10.43 23.89
N GLU A 48 -6.05 10.11 23.13
CA GLU A 48 -5.85 10.76 21.84
C GLU A 48 -6.68 9.98 20.83
N MET A 49 -7.64 10.65 20.20
CA MET A 49 -8.41 10.07 19.12
C MET A 49 -7.47 9.76 17.96
N TYR A 50 -6.99 8.53 17.88
CA TYR A 50 -6.38 7.98 16.69
C TYR A 50 -7.43 8.01 15.58
N VAL A 51 -7.29 8.95 14.63
CA VAL A 51 -8.09 8.93 13.42
C VAL A 51 -7.69 7.67 12.67
N VAL A 52 -8.52 6.62 12.75
CA VAL A 52 -8.33 5.41 11.96
C VAL A 52 -8.58 5.81 10.51
N GLY A 53 -7.50 6.12 9.80
CA GLY A 53 -7.52 6.29 8.35
C GLY A 53 -7.87 4.96 7.70
N LEU A 54 -9.16 4.68 7.55
CA LEU A 54 -9.64 3.55 6.75
C LEU A 54 -9.23 3.77 5.29
N ARG A 55 -8.79 2.69 4.64
CA ARG A 55 -8.41 2.72 3.23
C ARG A 55 -9.51 2.16 2.37
N LYS A 56 -9.79 2.85 1.28
CA LYS A 56 -10.78 2.35 0.32
C LYS A 56 -10.11 1.25 -0.48
N LEU A 57 -10.47 -0.01 -0.22
CA LEU A 57 -9.86 -1.18 -0.86
C LEU A 57 -9.85 -1.08 -2.39
N TYR A 58 -10.94 -0.57 -2.97
CA TYR A 58 -11.05 -0.36 -4.41
C TYR A 58 -10.01 0.63 -4.96
N LEU A 59 -9.58 1.63 -4.19
CA LEU A 59 -8.51 2.54 -4.62
C LEU A 59 -7.17 1.81 -4.69
N SER A 60 -6.88 0.91 -3.74
CA SER A 60 -5.65 0.11 -3.80
C SER A 60 -5.62 -0.82 -5.01
N VAL A 61 -6.78 -1.36 -5.42
CA VAL A 61 -6.91 -2.14 -6.66
C VAL A 61 -6.64 -1.26 -7.88
N LEU A 62 -7.33 -0.12 -8.01
CA LEU A 62 -7.16 0.79 -9.16
C LEU A 62 -5.73 1.31 -9.28
N LEU A 63 -5.10 1.65 -8.15
CA LEU A 63 -3.72 2.10 -8.12
C LEU A 63 -2.73 1.00 -8.50
N GLY A 64 -2.95 -0.24 -8.05
CA GLY A 64 -2.13 -1.38 -8.47
C GLY A 64 -2.26 -1.72 -9.95
N LEU A 65 -3.43 -1.48 -10.55
CA LEU A 65 -3.61 -1.58 -12.00
C LEU A 65 -2.91 -0.44 -12.76
N ALA A 66 -2.92 0.77 -12.20
CA ALA A 66 -2.34 1.95 -12.83
C ALA A 66 -0.80 1.96 -12.81
N GLY A 67 -0.16 1.32 -11.82
CA GLY A 67 1.30 1.30 -11.69
C GLY A 67 1.81 0.41 -10.56
N VAL A 68 3.11 0.11 -10.60
CA VAL A 68 3.77 -0.74 -9.61
C VAL A 68 4.32 0.09 -8.46
N GLY A 69 3.75 -0.08 -7.26
CA GLY A 69 4.18 0.64 -6.06
C GLY A 69 3.15 1.66 -5.54
N LEU A 70 2.29 2.18 -6.43
CA LEU A 70 1.25 3.16 -6.08
C LEU A 70 0.33 2.70 -4.93
N ALA A 71 -0.08 1.42 -4.94
CA ALA A 71 -0.95 0.87 -3.91
C ALA A 71 -0.26 0.86 -2.53
N GLN A 72 1.02 0.50 -2.49
CA GLN A 72 1.85 0.53 -1.28
C GLN A 72 2.02 1.95 -0.76
N PHE A 73 2.39 2.89 -1.64
CA PHE A 73 2.57 4.29 -1.24
C PHE A 73 1.26 4.92 -0.77
N TYR A 74 0.13 4.54 -1.36
CA TYR A 74 -1.19 4.93 -0.89
C TYR A 74 -1.46 4.41 0.52
N ASN A 75 -1.14 3.15 0.81
CA ASN A 75 -1.33 2.54 2.13
C ASN A 75 -0.33 3.01 3.20
N GLY A 76 0.77 3.66 2.80
CA GLY A 76 1.84 4.13 3.69
C GLY A 76 3.04 3.19 3.79
N ASP A 77 3.07 2.14 2.95
CA ASP A 77 4.12 1.13 2.88
C ASP A 77 5.30 1.57 1.98
N THR A 78 5.94 2.67 2.33
CA THR A 78 6.96 3.31 1.47
C THR A 78 8.09 2.36 1.06
N LEU A 79 8.67 1.61 2.01
CA LEU A 79 9.80 0.74 1.70
C LEU A 79 9.41 -0.39 0.73
N LYS A 80 8.22 -0.97 0.89
CA LYS A 80 7.73 -2.02 -0.02
C LYS A 80 7.40 -1.46 -1.39
N GLY A 81 6.76 -0.29 -1.44
CA GLY A 81 6.47 0.41 -2.69
C GLY A 81 7.76 0.69 -3.46
N LEU A 82 8.80 1.19 -2.79
CA LEU A 82 10.09 1.44 -3.41
C LEU A 82 10.77 0.14 -3.88
N ALA A 83 10.71 -0.93 -3.08
CA ALA A 83 11.27 -2.22 -3.46
C ALA A 83 10.60 -2.79 -4.71
N PHE A 84 9.26 -2.79 -4.77
CA PHE A 84 8.52 -3.24 -5.94
C PHE A 84 8.77 -2.36 -7.16
N LEU A 85 8.75 -1.03 -6.99
CA LEU A 85 9.00 -0.08 -8.07
C LEU A 85 10.42 -0.25 -8.64
N CYS A 86 11.44 -0.32 -7.79
CA CYS A 86 12.83 -0.52 -8.24
C CYS A 86 13.02 -1.88 -8.94
N ALA A 87 12.45 -2.96 -8.38
CA ALA A 87 12.52 -4.28 -9.01
C ALA A 87 11.83 -4.27 -10.39
N PHE A 88 10.68 -3.62 -10.49
CA PHE A 88 9.94 -3.49 -11.74
C PHE A 88 10.70 -2.65 -12.78
N LEU A 89 11.24 -1.50 -12.40
CA LEU A 89 12.05 -0.67 -13.28
C LEU A 89 13.31 -1.40 -13.75
N PHE A 90 13.94 -2.17 -12.86
CA PHE A 90 15.09 -2.99 -13.20
C PHE A 90 14.75 -4.07 -14.22
N VAL A 91 13.62 -4.75 -14.10
CA VAL A 91 13.18 -5.71 -15.14
C VAL A 91 12.78 -4.99 -16.43
N SER A 92 12.12 -3.84 -16.34
CA SER A 92 11.59 -3.10 -17.49
C SER A 92 12.68 -2.43 -18.33
N PHE A 93 13.78 -2.01 -17.71
CA PHE A 93 14.85 -1.22 -18.34
C PHE A 93 16.25 -1.81 -18.22
N GLY A 94 16.50 -2.72 -17.27
CA GLY A 94 17.84 -3.21 -16.91
C GLY A 94 18.45 -4.24 -17.86
N ASP A 95 18.15 -4.16 -19.15
CA ASP A 95 18.71 -5.03 -20.20
C ASP A 95 18.46 -6.54 -20.00
N PHE A 96 17.50 -6.92 -19.15
CA PHE A 96 16.99 -8.30 -19.02
C PHE A 96 16.20 -8.77 -20.26
N GLY A 97 16.12 -7.96 -21.32
CA GLY A 97 15.28 -8.20 -22.50
C GLY A 97 15.64 -9.47 -23.30
N GLY A 98 16.77 -10.12 -23.02
CA GLY A 98 17.15 -11.42 -23.56
C GLY A 98 17.00 -12.60 -22.58
N ALA A 99 16.62 -12.34 -21.33
CA ALA A 99 16.46 -13.41 -20.35
C ALA A 99 15.18 -14.21 -20.68
N PRO A 100 15.24 -15.55 -20.68
CA PRO A 100 14.09 -16.41 -21.02
C PRO A 100 12.88 -16.22 -20.11
N PHE A 101 13.06 -15.53 -18.97
CA PHE A 101 12.04 -15.28 -17.97
C PHE A 101 11.60 -13.81 -17.87
N HIS A 102 12.00 -12.93 -18.79
CA HIS A 102 11.70 -11.49 -18.73
C HIS A 102 10.20 -11.22 -18.55
N THR A 103 9.36 -11.75 -19.44
CA THR A 103 7.90 -11.58 -19.39
C THR A 103 7.30 -12.09 -18.08
N ILE A 104 7.78 -13.23 -17.59
CA ILE A 104 7.30 -13.84 -16.34
C ILE A 104 7.67 -12.97 -15.15
N LEU A 105 8.90 -12.44 -15.10
CA LEU A 105 9.35 -11.53 -14.05
C LEU A 105 8.59 -10.21 -14.09
N PHE A 106 8.39 -9.64 -15.28
CA PHE A 106 7.68 -8.39 -15.48
C PHE A 106 6.25 -8.46 -14.93
N PHE A 107 5.47 -9.46 -15.36
CA PHE A 107 4.11 -9.64 -14.87
C PHE A 107 4.05 -10.19 -13.44
N GLY A 108 5.00 -11.05 -13.06
CA GLY A 108 5.08 -11.61 -11.71
C GLY A 108 5.28 -10.54 -10.65
N ILE A 109 6.19 -9.60 -10.87
CA ILE A 109 6.42 -8.46 -9.97
C ILE A 109 5.17 -7.59 -9.89
N TRP A 110 4.54 -7.29 -11.02
CA TRP A 110 3.33 -6.46 -11.04
C TRP A 110 2.18 -7.10 -10.26
N ILE A 111 1.87 -8.39 -10.51
CA ILE A 111 0.81 -9.12 -9.80
C ILE A 111 1.13 -9.22 -8.31
N ALA A 112 2.38 -9.51 -7.95
CA ALA A 112 2.81 -9.57 -6.55
C ALA A 112 2.66 -8.22 -5.84
N ALA A 113 3.05 -7.12 -6.49
CA ALA A 113 2.87 -5.77 -5.97
C ALA A 113 1.39 -5.42 -5.79
N MET A 114 0.54 -5.74 -6.77
CA MET A 114 -0.90 -5.50 -6.66
C MET A 114 -1.51 -6.29 -5.50
N GLY A 115 -1.19 -7.58 -5.40
CA GLY A 115 -1.67 -8.46 -4.31
C GLY A 115 -1.24 -7.96 -2.94
N GLU A 116 0.02 -7.55 -2.78
CA GLU A 116 0.52 -7.00 -1.52
C GLU A 116 -0.17 -5.67 -1.16
N GLY A 117 -0.41 -4.79 -2.14
CA GLY A 117 -1.14 -3.53 -1.92
C GLY A 117 -2.58 -3.74 -1.48
N ILE A 118 -3.29 -4.72 -2.07
CA ILE A 118 -4.65 -5.10 -1.67
C ILE A 118 -4.63 -5.69 -0.25
N PHE A 119 -3.71 -6.62 0.02
CA PHE A 119 -3.56 -7.25 1.32
C PHE A 119 -3.24 -6.24 2.43
N SER A 120 -2.34 -5.29 2.16
CA SER A 120 -2.01 -4.21 3.09
C SER A 120 -3.23 -3.34 3.41
N ALA A 121 -4.03 -2.97 2.40
CA ALA A 121 -5.27 -2.21 2.61
C ALA A 121 -6.31 -2.98 3.44
N TRP A 122 -6.45 -4.29 3.19
CA TRP A 122 -7.33 -5.15 3.98
C TRP A 122 -6.87 -5.22 5.45
N ARG A 123 -5.57 -5.38 5.71
CA ARG A 123 -5.03 -5.40 7.07
C ARG A 123 -5.26 -4.09 7.83
N ILE A 124 -5.12 -2.95 7.14
CA ILE A 124 -5.43 -1.63 7.71
C ILE A 124 -6.92 -1.54 8.07
N ASN A 125 -7.80 -1.98 7.17
CA ASN A 125 -9.25 -1.95 7.40
C ASN A 125 -9.73 -2.91 8.49
N THR A 126 -8.95 -3.97 8.75
CA THR A 126 -9.22 -4.96 9.80
C THR A 126 -8.51 -4.60 11.12
N PHE A 127 -7.92 -3.39 11.21
CA PHE A 127 -7.21 -2.89 12.40
C PHE A 127 -6.05 -3.79 12.86
N GLN A 128 -5.52 -4.62 11.95
CA GLN A 128 -4.32 -5.45 12.21
C GLN A 128 -3.03 -4.64 12.09
N ARG A 129 -3.13 -3.40 11.60
CA ARG A 129 -2.02 -2.48 11.40
C ARG A 129 -2.52 -1.04 11.39
N THR A 130 -1.74 -0.13 11.96
CA THR A 130 -1.97 1.31 11.85
C THR A 130 -1.62 1.83 10.45
N CYS A 131 -2.37 2.83 9.99
CA CYS A 131 -2.10 3.48 8.73
C CYS A 131 -1.12 4.65 8.92
N SER A 132 0.02 4.62 8.24
CA SER A 132 1.03 5.70 8.28
C SER A 132 0.70 6.92 7.42
N GLY A 133 -0.49 6.96 6.80
CA GLY A 133 -0.84 7.99 5.82
C GLY A 133 -0.25 7.72 4.42
N LYS A 134 -0.55 8.57 3.44
CA LYS A 134 0.03 8.46 2.09
C LYS A 134 1.48 8.91 2.13
N SER A 135 2.37 8.20 1.45
CA SER A 135 3.79 8.59 1.32
C SER A 135 3.96 9.78 0.36
N TYR A 136 5.00 10.60 0.53
CA TYR A 136 5.36 11.62 -0.48
C TYR A 136 5.70 10.98 -1.83
N TRP A 137 6.27 9.77 -1.81
CA TRP A 137 6.56 8.99 -3.00
C TRP A 137 5.32 8.62 -3.82
N PHE A 138 4.14 8.56 -3.19
CA PHE A 138 2.88 8.38 -3.90
C PHE A 138 2.67 9.47 -4.94
N TRP A 139 2.86 10.74 -4.53
CA TRP A 139 2.65 11.88 -5.41
C TRP A 139 3.76 12.00 -6.44
N ALA A 140 5.00 11.70 -6.06
CA ALA A 140 6.12 11.70 -6.99
C ALA A 140 5.91 10.69 -8.14
N GLU A 141 5.55 9.45 -7.81
CA GLU A 141 5.27 8.41 -8.81
C GLU A 141 4.05 8.77 -9.65
N LEU A 142 2.96 9.22 -9.03
CA LEU A 142 1.74 9.60 -9.76
C LEU A 142 2.00 10.75 -10.75
N CYS A 143 2.73 11.79 -10.32
CA CYS A 143 3.11 12.90 -11.20
C CYS A 143 4.01 12.43 -12.35
N PHE A 144 4.96 11.54 -12.08
CA PHE A 144 5.84 10.97 -13.09
C PHE A 144 5.07 10.15 -14.14
N LEU A 145 4.18 9.25 -13.72
CA LEU A 145 3.34 8.47 -14.63
C LEU A 145 2.38 9.36 -15.42
N ALA A 146 1.76 10.35 -14.77
CA ALA A 146 0.90 11.31 -15.44
C ALA A 146 1.66 12.13 -16.50
N LEU A 147 2.88 12.56 -16.20
CA LEU A 147 3.72 13.29 -17.16
C LEU A 147 4.02 12.45 -18.40
N ILE A 148 4.35 11.16 -18.24
CA ILE A 148 4.61 10.25 -19.36
C ILE A 148 3.36 10.10 -20.25
N VAL A 149 2.19 9.90 -19.65
CA VAL A 149 0.93 9.77 -20.39
C VAL A 149 0.58 11.07 -21.11
N LEU A 150 0.70 12.22 -20.43
CA LEU A 150 0.44 13.53 -21.03
C LEU A 150 1.39 13.83 -22.20
N LEU A 151 2.66 13.47 -22.07
CA LEU A 151 3.64 13.63 -23.14
C LEU A 151 3.26 12.79 -24.37
N HIS A 152 2.84 11.53 -24.16
CA HIS A 152 2.35 10.67 -25.23
C HIS A 152 1.11 11.25 -25.90
N LEU A 153 0.13 11.72 -25.13
CA LEU A 153 -1.09 12.32 -25.68
C LEU A 153 -0.81 13.61 -26.45
N ALA A 154 0.17 14.41 -26.03
CA ALA A 154 0.50 15.68 -26.66
C ALA A 154 1.39 15.55 -27.91
N THR A 155 2.29 14.55 -27.93
CA THR A 155 3.35 14.46 -28.95
C THR A 155 3.38 13.15 -29.74
N GLY A 156 2.65 12.13 -29.29
CA GLY A 156 2.80 10.74 -29.74
C GLY A 156 4.00 10.01 -29.15
N ILE A 157 4.86 10.70 -28.39
CA ILE A 157 6.09 10.18 -27.78
C ILE A 157 5.90 10.17 -26.25
N PRO A 158 6.26 9.10 -25.52
CA PRO A 158 6.87 7.88 -26.02
C PRO A 158 5.86 6.95 -26.71
N GLU A 159 6.31 6.12 -27.65
CA GLU A 159 5.44 5.16 -28.36
C GLU A 159 4.77 4.16 -27.41
N MET A 160 3.68 3.52 -27.86
CA MET A 160 2.92 2.54 -27.08
C MET A 160 3.81 1.39 -26.54
N ALA A 161 4.78 0.94 -27.34
CA ALA A 161 5.74 -0.08 -26.93
C ALA A 161 6.56 0.35 -25.70
N TYR A 162 6.95 1.62 -25.65
CA TYR A 162 7.69 2.19 -24.52
C TYR A 162 6.77 2.46 -23.32
N LEU A 163 5.52 2.91 -23.55
CA LEU A 163 4.51 3.00 -22.49
C LEU A 163 4.28 1.65 -21.81
N GLY A 164 4.29 0.55 -22.58
CA GLY A 164 4.18 -0.80 -22.03
C GLY A 164 5.28 -1.15 -21.01
N LYS A 165 6.43 -0.46 -21.01
CA LYS A 165 7.48 -0.65 -19.99
C LYS A 165 7.12 -0.05 -18.63
N PHE A 166 6.22 0.93 -18.58
CA PHE A 166 5.74 1.53 -17.33
C PHE A 166 4.38 0.99 -16.91
N PHE A 167 3.53 0.64 -17.88
CA PHE A 167 2.14 0.27 -17.67
C PHE A 167 1.90 -1.18 -18.13
N PRO A 168 1.90 -2.16 -17.21
CA PRO A 168 1.67 -3.56 -17.55
C PRO A 168 0.36 -3.80 -18.30
N VAL A 169 -0.69 -3.03 -18.00
CA VAL A 169 -1.98 -3.10 -18.71
C VAL A 169 -1.84 -2.73 -20.18
N VAL A 170 -1.03 -1.71 -20.50
CA VAL A 170 -0.73 -1.33 -21.90
C VAL A 170 0.08 -2.45 -22.57
N HIS A 171 1.02 -3.06 -21.85
CA HIS A 171 1.78 -4.19 -22.37
C HIS A 171 0.88 -5.38 -22.71
N VAL A 172 -0.07 -5.73 -21.84
CA VAL A 172 -1.08 -6.79 -22.11
C VAL A 172 -1.91 -6.47 -23.35
N TRP A 173 -2.32 -5.20 -23.53
CA TRP A 173 -3.11 -4.80 -24.69
C TRP A 173 -2.35 -4.98 -26.00
N MET A 174 -1.04 -4.72 -26.00
CA MET A 174 -0.18 -4.90 -27.18
C MET A 174 0.13 -6.37 -27.53
N LEU A 175 -0.10 -7.31 -26.61
CA LEU A 175 0.08 -8.75 -26.86
C LEU A 175 -1.14 -9.39 -27.57
N ARG A 176 -2.20 -8.63 -27.81
CA ARG A 176 -3.41 -9.07 -28.54
C ARG A 176 -3.30 -8.71 -30.02
#